data_AF-A0A7J4R032-F1
#
_entry.id   AF-A0A7J4R032-F1
#
_cell.length_a   1.000
_cell.length_b   1.000
_cell.length_c   1.000
_cell.angle_alpha   90.00
_cell.angle_beta   90.00
_cell.angle_gamma   90.00
#
_symmetry.space_group_name_H-M   'P 1'
#
loop_
_entity.id
_entity.type
_entity.pdbx_description
1 polymer ?
#
loop_
_entity_poly.entity_id
_entity_poly.type
_entity_poly.pdbx_seq_one_letter_code
_entity_poly.pdbx_strand_id
1 'polypeptide(L)'
;TNPLIMNNAAERLLHLTKNDIEAMAQEIILGQLRLTVASLTIEQINQDRDAFLELIRDNVGAELHKLGLYLINVNIIDITDESNYINSIGKKAAAGAVNKALVDVANAERDGAIGKANADRDREVQVAQNVAESQKGQKAAEVDRRVFVQQQEATGVQGENLSRAEIASYQADLDEKEAAAMQRAEVARRTAEMEVQKAQYSLEQERLRAEEIVREEISKTQIEIAAEAEAERQRRIAQGEADAVLARYNAEAEGTKAVLEAKANGYKQLVESAGGDVKAAATLLMVEKIEEIVARQTEAIANLQIDKITVWDSGNGGEGGSTANFVSSLIRSLPPVHDVAKMAGVDLPDYLGSMKEE
;
A
#
# COMPACT_ATOMS: atom_id res chain seq x y z
N THR A 1 101.70 6.71 -115.96
CA THR A 1 102.90 7.05 -115.17
C THR A 1 103.19 8.54 -115.36
N ASN A 2 103.55 9.27 -114.31
CA ASN A 2 103.83 10.71 -114.41
C ASN A 2 105.13 10.93 -115.22
N PRO A 3 105.11 11.70 -116.34
CA PRO A 3 106.30 11.94 -117.17
C PRO A 3 107.50 12.50 -116.40
N LEU A 4 107.24 13.30 -115.36
CA LEU A 4 108.28 13.91 -114.53
C LEU A 4 109.04 12.88 -113.68
N ILE A 5 108.30 11.94 -113.08
CA ILE A 5 108.89 10.85 -112.28
C ILE A 5 109.72 9.93 -113.17
N MET A 6 109.24 9.64 -114.38
CA MET A 6 109.99 8.84 -115.36
C MET A 6 111.28 9.52 -115.82
N ASN A 7 111.27 10.84 -116.01
CA ASN A 7 112.47 11.59 -116.36
C ASN A 7 113.49 11.59 -115.22
N ASN A 8 113.04 11.84 -113.98
CA ASN A 8 113.89 11.75 -112.79
C ASN A 8 114.50 10.36 -112.63
N ALA A 9 113.72 9.30 -112.87
CA ALA A 9 114.22 7.93 -112.85
C ALA A 9 115.29 7.71 -113.94
N ALA A 10 115.05 8.18 -115.16
CA ALA A 10 115.98 8.05 -116.28
C ALA A 10 117.26 8.88 -116.09
N GLU A 11 117.23 9.98 -115.33
CA GLU A 11 118.39 10.81 -115.05
C GLU A 11 119.20 10.30 -113.85
N ARG A 12 118.52 9.90 -112.77
CA ARG A 12 119.16 9.59 -111.48
C ARG A 12 119.45 8.10 -111.25
N LEU A 13 118.71 7.22 -111.91
CA LEU A 13 118.85 5.76 -111.73
C LEU A 13 119.61 5.10 -112.88
N LEU A 14 119.91 5.84 -113.95
CA LEU A 14 120.65 5.32 -115.09
C LEU A 14 122.10 5.05 -114.67
N HIS A 15 122.58 3.83 -114.90
CA HIS A 15 123.87 3.27 -114.47
C HIS A 15 123.96 2.78 -113.03
N LEU A 16 122.88 2.84 -112.24
CA LEU A 16 122.84 2.22 -110.91
C LEU A 16 122.35 0.77 -110.98
N THR A 17 122.90 -0.08 -110.12
CA THR A 17 122.36 -1.44 -109.95
C THR A 17 121.11 -1.41 -109.08
N LYS A 18 120.30 -2.47 -109.12
CA LYS A 18 119.10 -2.56 -108.25
C LYS A 18 119.43 -2.41 -106.77
N ASN A 19 120.57 -2.94 -106.33
CA ASN A 19 121.02 -2.85 -104.94
C ASN A 19 121.36 -1.39 -104.56
N ASP A 20 121.96 -0.63 -105.48
CA ASP A 20 122.27 0.78 -105.24
C ASP A 20 121.00 1.63 -105.16
N ILE A 21 120.00 1.31 -106.00
CA ILE A 21 118.68 1.97 -105.99
C ILE A 21 117.95 1.67 -104.67
N GLU A 22 117.99 0.41 -104.21
CA GLU A 22 117.39 0.00 -102.94
C GLU A 22 118.07 0.68 -101.74
N ALA A 23 119.41 0.71 -101.71
CA ALA A 23 120.17 1.39 -100.67
C ALA A 23 119.84 2.90 -100.61
N MET A 24 119.77 3.57 -101.77
CA MET A 24 119.43 4.99 -101.85
C MET A 24 117.99 5.25 -101.41
N ALA A 25 117.03 4.43 -101.84
CA ALA A 25 115.65 4.54 -101.40
C ALA A 25 115.51 4.31 -99.89
N GLN A 26 116.23 3.32 -99.33
CA GLN A 26 116.25 3.03 -97.90
C GLN A 26 116.80 4.21 -97.10
N GLU A 27 117.88 4.84 -97.55
CA GLU A 27 118.47 6.00 -96.88
C GLU A 27 117.51 7.20 -96.86
N ILE A 28 116.83 7.48 -97.98
CA ILE A 28 115.83 8.54 -98.08
C ILE A 28 114.63 8.26 -97.17
N ILE A 29 114.12 7.03 -97.18
CA ILE A 29 112.98 6.62 -96.35
C ILE A 29 113.36 6.77 -94.86
N LEU A 30 114.53 6.27 -94.45
CA LEU A 30 114.98 6.38 -93.05
C LEU A 30 115.23 7.83 -92.64
N GLY A 31 115.82 8.64 -93.51
CA GLY A 31 116.04 10.07 -93.27
C GLY A 31 114.73 10.82 -93.06
N GLN A 32 113.75 10.58 -93.93
CA GLN A 32 112.47 11.28 -93.88
C GLN A 32 111.54 10.77 -92.77
N LEU A 33 111.58 9.47 -92.45
CA LEU A 33 110.92 8.92 -91.27
C LEU A 33 111.46 9.56 -89.98
N ARG A 34 112.78 9.75 -89.89
CA ARG A 34 113.39 10.40 -88.72
C ARG A 34 112.91 11.83 -88.54
N LEU A 35 112.82 12.62 -89.62
CA LEU A 35 112.32 13.98 -89.57
C LEU A 35 110.83 14.03 -89.18
N THR A 36 110.03 13.14 -89.74
CA THR A 36 108.59 13.07 -89.46
C THR A 36 108.34 12.68 -87.99
N VAL A 37 109.05 11.67 -87.47
CA VAL A 37 108.96 11.25 -86.06
C VAL A 37 109.46 12.35 -85.11
N ALA A 38 110.51 13.09 -85.47
CA ALA A 38 111.02 14.19 -84.65
C ALA A 38 110.04 15.37 -84.51
N SER A 39 109.10 15.51 -85.46
CA SER A 39 108.11 16.59 -85.46
C SER A 39 106.86 16.31 -84.62
N LEU A 40 106.67 15.07 -84.17
CA LEU A 40 105.47 14.60 -83.46
C LEU A 40 105.81 14.18 -82.02
N THR A 41 104.86 14.29 -81.11
CA THR A 41 105.00 13.73 -79.77
C THR A 41 104.68 12.23 -79.76
N ILE A 42 105.21 11.50 -78.77
CA ILE A 42 104.96 10.06 -78.62
C ILE A 42 103.46 9.77 -78.45
N GLU A 43 102.72 10.67 -77.79
CA GLU A 43 101.27 10.57 -77.63
C GLU A 43 100.53 10.69 -78.96
N GLN A 44 100.92 11.62 -79.82
CA GLN A 44 100.29 11.81 -81.13
C GLN A 44 100.51 10.58 -82.03
N ILE A 45 101.73 10.04 -82.02
CA ILE A 45 102.07 8.82 -82.77
C ILE A 45 101.23 7.61 -82.31
N ASN A 46 100.88 7.54 -81.02
CA ASN A 46 100.16 6.40 -80.46
C ASN A 46 98.62 6.58 -80.42
N GLN A 47 98.12 7.81 -80.27
CA GLN A 47 96.69 8.10 -80.19
C GLN A 47 96.03 8.17 -81.58
N ASP A 48 96.74 8.69 -82.59
CA ASP A 48 96.21 8.86 -83.94
C ASP A 48 97.18 8.31 -84.99
N ARG A 49 97.12 6.99 -85.18
CA ARG A 49 97.99 6.26 -86.10
C ARG A 49 97.70 6.58 -87.56
N ASP A 50 96.46 6.90 -87.88
CA ASP A 50 96.05 7.18 -89.26
C ASP A 50 96.63 8.52 -89.72
N ALA A 51 96.56 9.56 -88.88
CA ALA A 51 97.19 10.84 -89.15
C ALA A 51 98.72 10.73 -89.30
N PHE A 52 99.36 9.88 -88.49
CA PHE A 52 100.80 9.62 -88.60
C PHE A 52 101.18 8.94 -89.93
N LEU A 53 100.41 7.93 -90.35
CA LEU A 53 100.65 7.22 -91.62
C LEU A 53 100.46 8.14 -92.83
N GLU A 54 99.48 9.03 -92.80
CA GLU A 54 99.24 10.02 -93.85
C GLU A 54 100.45 10.97 -93.99
N LEU A 55 100.94 11.49 -92.86
CA LEU A 55 102.11 12.37 -92.83
C LEU A 55 103.37 11.68 -93.38
N ILE A 56 103.58 10.39 -93.05
CA ILE A 56 104.70 9.61 -93.61
C ILE A 56 104.53 9.45 -95.12
N ARG A 57 103.33 9.10 -95.59
CA ARG A 57 103.07 8.87 -97.01
C ARG A 57 103.37 10.11 -97.85
N ASP A 58 102.94 11.28 -97.38
CA ASP A 58 103.15 12.54 -98.10
C ASP A 58 104.63 12.93 -98.12
N ASN A 59 105.28 12.88 -96.96
CA ASN A 59 106.68 13.28 -96.81
C ASN A 59 107.65 12.32 -97.53
N VAL A 60 107.49 11.01 -97.36
CA VAL A 60 108.34 9.99 -97.99
C VAL A 60 108.02 9.89 -99.48
N GLY A 61 106.73 9.95 -99.84
CA GLY A 61 106.30 9.94 -101.24
C GLY A 61 106.89 11.10 -102.05
N ALA A 62 106.86 12.32 -101.49
CA ALA A 62 107.45 13.49 -102.15
C ALA A 62 108.96 13.34 -102.41
N GLU A 63 109.72 12.79 -101.46
CA GLU A 63 111.16 12.57 -101.64
C GLU A 63 111.47 11.43 -102.62
N LEU A 64 110.71 10.33 -102.58
CA LEU A 64 110.86 9.22 -103.53
C LEU A 64 110.52 9.63 -104.96
N HIS A 65 109.54 10.53 -105.16
CA HIS A 65 109.22 11.07 -106.49
C HIS A 65 110.39 11.85 -107.12
N LYS A 66 111.23 12.52 -106.31
CA LYS A 66 112.44 13.21 -106.82
C LYS A 66 113.50 12.22 -107.31
N LEU A 67 113.52 11.01 -106.76
CA LEU A 67 114.40 9.92 -107.21
C LEU A 67 113.83 9.16 -108.44
N GLY A 68 112.53 9.31 -108.70
CA GLY A 68 111.83 8.60 -109.76
C GLY A 68 111.12 7.32 -109.30
N LEU A 69 110.92 7.14 -107.99
CA LEU A 69 110.23 6.01 -107.39
C LEU A 69 108.82 6.42 -106.93
N TYR A 70 107.86 5.50 -106.99
CA TYR A 70 106.48 5.73 -106.53
C TYR A 70 106.19 4.90 -105.29
N LEU A 71 105.67 5.56 -104.25
CA LEU A 71 105.28 4.91 -103.01
C LEU A 71 103.85 4.37 -103.12
N ILE A 72 103.70 3.05 -103.09
CA ILE A 72 102.39 2.39 -103.23
C ILE A 72 101.64 2.37 -101.90
N ASN A 73 102.30 1.87 -100.85
CA ASN A 73 101.71 1.77 -99.51
C ASN A 73 102.80 1.85 -98.44
N VAL A 74 102.43 2.32 -97.25
CA VAL A 74 103.24 2.30 -96.03
C VAL A 74 102.38 1.75 -94.91
N ASN A 75 102.90 0.76 -94.20
CA ASN A 75 102.31 0.23 -92.98
C ASN A 75 103.37 0.26 -91.88
N ILE A 76 102.92 0.44 -90.64
CA ILE A 76 103.76 0.32 -89.45
C ILE A 76 103.48 -1.03 -88.80
N ILE A 77 104.54 -1.78 -88.50
CA ILE A 77 104.42 -3.10 -87.87
C ILE A 77 104.31 -2.95 -86.36
N ASP A 78 105.25 -2.24 -85.74
CA ASP A 78 105.25 -2.00 -84.31
C ASP A 78 105.96 -0.68 -83.97
N ILE A 79 105.60 -0.09 -82.83
CA ILE A 79 106.22 1.11 -82.27
C ILE A 79 106.67 0.76 -80.86
N THR A 80 107.97 0.60 -80.70
CA THR A 80 108.60 0.24 -79.44
C THR A 80 109.42 1.40 -78.90
N ASP A 81 109.45 1.53 -77.58
CA ASP A 81 110.25 2.52 -76.87
C ASP A 81 111.20 1.81 -75.90
N GLU A 82 112.45 2.28 -75.80
CA GLU A 82 113.44 1.79 -74.86
C GLU A 82 113.09 2.12 -73.41
N SER A 83 112.36 3.22 -73.17
CA SER A 83 112.03 3.72 -71.83
C SER A 83 110.72 3.16 -71.24
N ASN A 84 110.06 2.20 -71.90
CA ASN A 84 108.76 1.62 -71.49
C ASN A 84 107.64 2.67 -71.26
N TYR A 85 107.76 3.87 -71.83
CA TYR A 85 106.83 4.96 -71.62
C TYR A 85 105.43 4.65 -72.17
N ILE A 86 105.36 4.07 -73.37
CA ILE A 86 104.12 3.72 -74.06
C ILE A 86 103.29 2.71 -73.25
N ASN A 87 103.94 1.67 -72.69
CA ASN A 87 103.29 0.68 -71.84
C ASN A 87 102.73 1.31 -70.56
N SER A 88 103.49 2.22 -69.96
CA SER A 88 103.10 2.93 -68.73
C SER A 88 101.90 3.87 -68.94
N ILE A 89 101.83 4.57 -70.09
CA ILE A 89 100.65 5.36 -70.46
C ILE A 89 99.42 4.48 -70.63
N GLY A 90 99.54 3.34 -71.32
CA GLY A 90 98.43 2.39 -71.48
C GLY A 90 97.89 1.90 -70.14
N LYS A 91 98.78 1.52 -69.21
CA LYS A 91 98.41 1.12 -67.84
C LYS A 91 97.75 2.26 -67.06
N LYS A 92 98.27 3.48 -67.15
CA LYS A 92 97.69 4.65 -66.47
C LYS A 92 96.30 4.99 -67.01
N ALA A 93 96.11 4.95 -68.32
CA ALA A 93 94.81 5.21 -68.96
C ALA A 93 93.77 4.16 -68.56
N ALA A 94 94.14 2.87 -68.58
CA ALA A 94 93.28 1.78 -68.14
C ALA A 94 92.90 1.90 -66.66
N ALA A 95 93.88 2.14 -65.77
CA ALA A 95 93.62 2.35 -64.35
C ALA A 95 92.76 3.58 -64.08
N GLY A 96 92.95 4.67 -64.83
CA GLY A 96 92.13 5.87 -64.76
C GLY A 96 90.68 5.61 -65.16
N ALA A 97 90.45 4.87 -66.24
CA ALA A 97 89.11 4.48 -66.69
C ALA A 97 88.40 3.60 -65.66
N VAL A 98 89.11 2.60 -65.09
CA VAL A 98 88.57 1.72 -64.05
C VAL A 98 88.22 2.52 -62.79
N ASN A 99 89.11 3.38 -62.30
CA ASN A 99 88.83 4.21 -61.13
C ASN A 99 87.66 5.15 -61.36
N LYS A 100 87.56 5.77 -62.54
CA LYS A 100 86.42 6.62 -62.88
C LYS A 100 85.10 5.85 -62.84
N ALA A 101 85.07 4.65 -63.44
CA ALA A 101 83.90 3.78 -63.39
C ALA A 101 83.53 3.37 -61.96
N LEU A 102 84.52 3.06 -61.11
CA LEU A 102 84.28 2.73 -59.70
C LEU A 102 83.70 3.91 -58.92
N VAL A 103 84.18 5.13 -59.16
CA VAL A 103 83.62 6.34 -58.55
C VAL A 103 82.18 6.58 -59.00
N ASP A 104 81.89 6.39 -60.29
CA ASP A 104 80.54 6.56 -60.83
C ASP A 104 79.56 5.54 -60.23
N VAL A 105 79.97 4.28 -60.10
CA VAL A 105 79.18 3.22 -59.43
C VAL A 105 78.95 3.55 -57.95
N ALA A 106 80.00 3.93 -57.22
CA ALA A 106 79.88 4.27 -55.80
C ALA A 106 78.95 5.47 -55.55
N ASN A 107 78.98 6.48 -56.43
CA ASN A 107 78.06 7.62 -56.36
C ASN A 107 76.62 7.18 -56.61
N ALA A 108 76.38 6.35 -57.64
CA ALA A 108 75.05 5.82 -57.94
C ALA A 108 74.49 4.96 -56.80
N GLU A 109 75.32 4.11 -56.19
CA GLU A 109 74.94 3.31 -55.02
C GLU A 109 74.60 4.18 -53.81
N ARG A 110 75.41 5.21 -53.53
CA ARG A 110 75.15 6.15 -52.44
C ARG A 110 73.83 6.89 -52.65
N ASP A 111 73.61 7.42 -53.84
CA ASP A 111 72.41 8.18 -54.15
C ASP A 111 71.16 7.29 -54.14
N GLY A 112 71.28 6.04 -54.62
CA GLY A 112 70.23 5.02 -54.51
C GLY A 112 69.90 4.66 -53.06
N ALA A 113 70.91 4.50 -52.21
CA ALA A 113 70.72 4.23 -50.78
C ALA A 113 70.04 5.40 -50.06
N ILE A 114 70.43 6.64 -50.36
CA ILE A 114 69.79 7.86 -49.82
C ILE A 114 68.33 7.95 -50.30
N GLY A 115 68.08 7.71 -51.59
CA GLY A 115 66.73 7.71 -52.15
C GLY A 115 65.83 6.68 -51.49
N LYS A 116 66.33 5.47 -51.27
CA LYS A 116 65.61 4.41 -50.54
C LYS A 116 65.32 4.81 -49.10
N ALA A 117 66.33 5.29 -48.36
CA ALA A 117 66.15 5.69 -46.97
C ALA A 117 65.12 6.82 -46.81
N ASN A 118 65.12 7.79 -47.73
CA ASN A 118 64.12 8.87 -47.74
C ASN A 118 62.71 8.34 -48.02
N ALA A 119 62.56 7.46 -49.02
CA ALA A 119 61.27 6.85 -49.34
C ALA A 119 60.72 5.99 -48.17
N ASP A 120 61.59 5.22 -47.51
CA ASP A 120 61.22 4.42 -46.34
C ASP A 120 60.77 5.31 -45.17
N ARG A 121 61.52 6.39 -44.90
CA ARG A 121 61.16 7.39 -43.87
C ARG A 121 59.82 8.06 -44.17
N ASP A 122 59.60 8.49 -45.41
CA ASP A 122 58.35 9.16 -45.81
C ASP A 122 57.15 8.22 -45.67
N ARG A 123 57.33 6.95 -46.08
CA ARG A 123 56.32 5.90 -45.89
C ARG A 123 56.00 5.69 -44.42
N GLU A 124 57.01 5.57 -43.55
CA GLU A 124 56.80 5.37 -42.11
C GLU A 124 56.06 6.55 -41.46
N VAL A 125 56.45 7.78 -41.79
CA VAL A 125 55.78 8.99 -41.30
C VAL A 125 54.31 9.03 -41.72
N GLN A 126 54.02 8.77 -43.00
CA GLN A 126 52.64 8.76 -43.50
C GLN A 126 51.81 7.65 -42.86
N VAL A 127 52.37 6.44 -42.71
CA VAL A 127 51.68 5.35 -42.02
C VAL A 127 51.37 5.72 -40.57
N ALA A 128 52.35 6.26 -39.84
CA ALA A 128 52.15 6.69 -38.47
C ALA A 128 51.08 7.80 -38.33
N GLN A 129 51.07 8.78 -39.24
CA GLN A 129 50.05 9.83 -39.29
C GLN A 129 48.66 9.25 -39.54
N ASN A 130 48.51 8.38 -40.54
CA ASN A 130 47.22 7.74 -40.85
C ASN A 130 46.71 6.87 -39.69
N VAL A 131 47.60 6.16 -38.99
CA VAL A 131 47.25 5.38 -37.80
C VAL A 131 46.77 6.30 -36.68
N ALA A 132 47.48 7.40 -36.41
CA ALA A 132 47.09 8.36 -35.39
C ALA A 132 45.74 9.03 -35.71
N GLU A 133 45.50 9.38 -36.97
CA GLU A 133 44.23 9.96 -37.42
C GLU A 133 43.07 8.95 -37.35
N SER A 134 43.31 7.70 -37.74
CA SER A 134 42.35 6.61 -37.58
C SER A 134 41.96 6.42 -36.11
N GLN A 135 42.94 6.38 -35.20
CA GLN A 135 42.68 6.25 -33.76
C GLN A 135 41.89 7.44 -33.19
N LYS A 136 42.20 8.67 -33.62
CA LYS A 136 41.41 9.86 -33.25
C LYS A 136 39.97 9.75 -33.73
N GLY A 137 39.76 9.35 -35.00
CA GLY A 137 38.43 9.14 -35.57
C GLY A 137 37.63 8.06 -34.83
N GLN A 138 38.27 6.93 -34.50
CA GLN A 138 37.65 5.86 -33.71
C GLN A 138 37.25 6.35 -32.32
N LYS A 139 38.10 7.11 -31.63
CA LYS A 139 37.77 7.67 -30.31
C LYS A 139 36.65 8.70 -30.36
N ALA A 140 36.62 9.56 -31.38
CA ALA A 140 35.52 10.49 -31.60
C ALA A 140 34.20 9.73 -31.81
N ALA A 141 34.18 8.74 -32.71
CA ALA A 141 33.00 7.92 -32.96
C ALA A 141 32.54 7.13 -31.71
N GLU A 142 33.48 6.65 -30.87
CA GLU A 142 33.17 6.00 -29.60
C GLU A 142 32.48 6.96 -28.62
N VAL A 143 32.99 8.20 -28.51
CA VAL A 143 32.39 9.24 -27.67
C VAL A 143 31.00 9.59 -28.19
N ASP A 144 30.83 9.83 -29.49
CA ASP A 144 29.54 10.15 -30.09
C ASP A 144 28.52 9.04 -29.86
N ARG A 145 28.94 7.78 -30.03
CA ARG A 145 28.10 6.61 -29.71
C ARG A 145 27.68 6.59 -28.25
N ARG A 146 28.63 6.85 -27.32
CA ARG A 146 28.33 6.88 -25.87
C ARG A 146 27.34 7.99 -25.53
N VAL A 147 27.54 9.20 -26.07
CA VAL A 147 26.64 10.34 -25.86
C VAL A 147 25.25 10.01 -26.40
N PHE A 148 25.16 9.46 -27.62
CA PHE A 148 23.88 9.07 -28.21
C PHE A 148 23.14 8.02 -27.37
N VAL A 149 23.83 6.96 -26.94
CA VAL A 149 23.22 5.91 -26.10
C VAL A 149 22.74 6.49 -24.78
N GLN A 150 23.58 7.27 -24.09
CA GLN A 150 23.19 7.88 -22.81
C GLN A 150 22.03 8.87 -22.96
N GLN A 151 21.97 9.61 -24.07
CA GLN A 151 20.85 10.50 -24.36
C GLN A 151 19.56 9.71 -24.58
N GLN A 152 19.59 8.61 -25.32
CA GLN A 152 18.44 7.74 -25.54
C GLN A 152 17.98 7.06 -24.24
N GLU A 153 18.93 6.59 -23.41
CA GLU A 153 18.62 6.05 -22.08
C GLU A 153 17.96 7.11 -21.19
N ALA A 154 18.48 8.33 -21.15
CA ALA A 154 17.90 9.44 -20.39
C ALA A 154 16.46 9.76 -20.86
N THR A 155 16.23 9.80 -22.17
CA THR A 155 14.89 9.98 -22.74
C THR A 155 13.96 8.80 -22.40
N GLY A 156 14.47 7.57 -22.45
CA GLY A 156 13.73 6.38 -22.05
C GLY A 156 13.31 6.41 -20.58
N VAL A 157 14.24 6.72 -19.68
CA VAL A 157 13.97 6.86 -18.24
C VAL A 157 12.99 8.01 -17.97
N GLN A 158 13.11 9.13 -18.69
CA GLN A 158 12.14 10.22 -18.60
C GLN A 158 10.74 9.77 -19.01
N GLY A 159 10.62 9.04 -20.13
CA GLY A 159 9.37 8.45 -20.58
C GLY A 159 8.78 7.47 -19.57
N GLU A 160 9.61 6.58 -19.00
CA GLU A 160 9.19 5.64 -17.96
C GLU A 160 8.69 6.36 -16.70
N ASN A 161 9.40 7.40 -16.25
CA ASN A 161 8.97 8.19 -15.10
C ASN A 161 7.65 8.94 -15.35
N LEU A 162 7.46 9.48 -16.56
CA LEU A 162 6.19 10.08 -16.97
C LEU A 162 5.07 9.06 -16.95
N SER A 163 5.27 7.89 -17.56
CA SER A 163 4.27 6.80 -17.53
C SER A 163 3.99 6.32 -16.12
N ARG A 164 5.00 6.19 -15.26
CA ARG A 164 4.81 5.84 -13.83
C ARG A 164 4.01 6.91 -13.08
N ALA A 165 4.27 8.18 -13.34
CA ALA A 165 3.52 9.28 -12.75
C ALA A 165 2.05 9.28 -13.22
N GLU A 166 1.80 9.05 -14.51
CA GLU A 166 0.44 8.91 -15.06
C GLU A 166 -0.28 7.70 -14.46
N ILE A 167 0.35 6.52 -14.40
CA ILE A 167 -0.24 5.33 -13.78
C ILE A 167 -0.59 5.60 -12.31
N ALA A 168 0.31 6.24 -11.56
CA ALA A 168 0.04 6.60 -10.17
C ALA A 168 -1.13 7.58 -10.04
N SER A 169 -1.24 8.57 -10.93
CA SER A 169 -2.37 9.50 -10.98
C SER A 169 -3.68 8.78 -11.30
N TYR A 170 -3.69 7.91 -12.32
CA TYR A 170 -4.87 7.12 -12.67
C TYR A 170 -5.28 6.18 -11.53
N GLN A 171 -4.32 5.58 -10.82
CA GLN A 171 -4.62 4.73 -9.67
C GLN A 171 -5.21 5.55 -8.51
N ALA A 172 -4.66 6.73 -8.22
CA ALA A 172 -5.21 7.62 -7.20
C ALA A 172 -6.67 8.05 -7.54
N ASP A 173 -6.94 8.39 -8.81
CA ASP A 173 -8.28 8.72 -9.28
C ASP A 173 -9.24 7.53 -9.21
N LEU A 174 -8.74 6.31 -9.49
CA LEU A 174 -9.52 5.08 -9.37
C LEU A 174 -9.88 4.83 -7.90
N ASP A 175 -8.91 4.92 -7.00
CA ASP A 175 -9.09 4.72 -5.55
C ASP A 175 -10.07 5.76 -4.98
N GLU A 176 -10.00 7.03 -5.42
CA GLU A 176 -10.98 8.07 -5.03
C GLU A 176 -12.39 7.70 -5.49
N LYS A 177 -12.55 7.26 -6.74
CA LYS A 177 -13.85 6.85 -7.29
C LYS A 177 -14.40 5.60 -6.59
N GLU A 178 -13.56 4.63 -6.27
CA GLU A 178 -13.94 3.44 -5.51
C GLU A 178 -14.37 3.82 -4.08
N ALA A 179 -13.59 4.64 -3.38
CA ALA A 179 -13.95 5.13 -2.05
C ALA A 179 -15.28 5.90 -2.05
N ALA A 180 -15.48 6.78 -3.04
CA ALA A 180 -16.74 7.51 -3.20
C ALA A 180 -17.92 6.59 -3.55
N ALA A 181 -17.69 5.51 -4.32
CA ALA A 181 -18.70 4.49 -4.60
C ALA A 181 -19.04 3.67 -3.35
N MET A 182 -18.03 3.24 -2.57
CA MET A 182 -18.22 2.53 -1.31
C MET A 182 -18.95 3.39 -0.28
N GLN A 183 -18.58 4.67 -0.15
CA GLN A 183 -19.28 5.60 0.74
C GLN A 183 -20.75 5.73 0.33
N ARG A 184 -21.05 5.90 -0.97
CA ARG A 184 -22.44 5.94 -1.45
C ARG A 184 -23.19 4.64 -1.18
N ALA A 185 -22.54 3.49 -1.39
CA ALA A 185 -23.12 2.18 -1.12
C ALA A 185 -23.39 1.95 0.37
N GLU A 186 -22.45 2.31 1.25
CA GLU A 186 -22.62 2.19 2.70
C GLU A 186 -23.70 3.15 3.21
N VAL A 187 -23.73 4.41 2.73
CA VAL A 187 -24.82 5.34 3.05
C VAL A 187 -26.16 4.76 2.62
N ALA A 188 -26.27 4.25 1.39
CA ALA A 188 -27.49 3.61 0.92
C ALA A 188 -27.91 2.39 1.77
N ARG A 189 -26.95 1.55 2.17
CA ARG A 189 -27.21 0.39 3.04
C ARG A 189 -27.68 0.83 4.42
N ARG A 190 -27.00 1.81 5.04
CA ARG A 190 -27.37 2.35 6.35
C ARG A 190 -28.73 3.05 6.32
N THR A 191 -29.04 3.79 5.26
CA THR A 191 -30.38 4.39 5.10
C THR A 191 -31.45 3.30 4.98
N ALA A 192 -31.20 2.24 4.21
CA ALA A 192 -32.14 1.13 4.09
C ALA A 192 -32.30 0.36 5.42
N GLU A 193 -31.21 0.07 6.13
CA GLU A 193 -31.23 -0.53 7.48
C GLU A 193 -32.03 0.34 8.47
N MET A 194 -31.78 1.65 8.48
CA MET A 194 -32.50 2.61 9.31
C MET A 194 -34.00 2.64 8.99
N GLU A 195 -34.40 2.56 7.73
CA GLU A 195 -35.82 2.49 7.34
C GLU A 195 -36.47 1.17 7.78
N VAL A 196 -35.81 0.04 7.58
CA VAL A 196 -36.28 -1.27 8.07
C VAL A 196 -36.42 -1.25 9.58
N GLN A 197 -35.44 -0.70 10.31
CA GLN A 197 -35.47 -0.66 11.76
C GLN A 197 -36.51 0.32 12.29
N LYS A 198 -36.75 1.46 11.63
CA LYS A 198 -37.89 2.34 11.93
C LYS A 198 -39.22 1.62 11.74
N ALA A 199 -39.37 0.87 10.65
CA ALA A 199 -40.59 0.09 10.39
C ALA A 199 -40.80 -1.01 11.45
N GLN A 200 -39.75 -1.75 11.81
CA GLN A 200 -39.80 -2.73 12.90
C GLN A 200 -40.12 -2.08 14.24
N TYR A 201 -39.49 -0.97 14.56
CA TYR A 201 -39.75 -0.23 15.81
C TYR A 201 -41.19 0.28 15.86
N SER A 202 -41.73 0.81 14.76
CA SER A 202 -43.15 1.19 14.70
C SER A 202 -44.07 -0.02 14.89
N LEU A 203 -43.76 -1.16 14.28
CA LEU A 203 -44.54 -2.38 14.43
C LEU A 203 -44.49 -2.92 15.87
N GLU A 204 -43.31 -2.87 16.51
CA GLU A 204 -43.13 -3.28 17.90
C GLU A 204 -43.80 -2.29 18.87
N GLN A 205 -43.76 -0.98 18.60
CA GLN A 205 -44.52 0.01 19.37
C GLN A 205 -46.02 -0.23 19.30
N GLU A 206 -46.56 -0.51 18.11
CA GLU A 206 -47.97 -0.85 17.94
C GLU A 206 -48.32 -2.19 18.61
N ARG A 207 -47.42 -3.18 18.57
CA ARG A 207 -47.58 -4.46 19.30
C ARG A 207 -47.61 -4.25 20.82
N LEU A 208 -46.67 -3.50 21.37
CA LEU A 208 -46.59 -3.19 22.80
C LEU A 208 -47.80 -2.37 23.26
N ARG A 209 -48.24 -1.39 22.46
CA ARG A 209 -49.49 -0.64 22.72
C ARG A 209 -50.69 -1.57 22.72
N ALA A 210 -50.81 -2.46 21.74
CA ALA A 210 -51.90 -3.44 21.70
C ALA A 210 -51.84 -4.39 22.92
N GLU A 211 -50.66 -4.84 23.33
CA GLU A 211 -50.47 -5.70 24.50
C GLU A 211 -50.81 -4.98 25.81
N GLU A 212 -50.43 -3.70 25.94
CA GLU A 212 -50.79 -2.86 27.08
C GLU A 212 -52.31 -2.63 27.14
N ILE A 213 -52.95 -2.31 26.01
CA ILE A 213 -54.42 -2.19 25.91
C ILE A 213 -55.11 -3.49 26.30
N VAL A 214 -54.64 -4.65 25.80
CA VAL A 214 -55.20 -5.96 26.17
C VAL A 214 -54.99 -6.25 27.66
N ARG A 215 -53.85 -5.90 28.24
CA ARG A 215 -53.60 -6.07 29.69
C ARG A 215 -54.50 -5.16 30.52
N GLU A 216 -54.71 -3.92 30.10
CA GLU A 216 -55.66 -3.01 30.75
C GLU A 216 -57.09 -3.54 30.64
N GLU A 217 -57.51 -4.06 29.48
CA GLU A 217 -58.83 -4.64 29.27
C GLU A 217 -59.04 -5.94 30.07
N ILE A 218 -58.01 -6.80 30.19
CA ILE A 218 -58.00 -7.95 31.08
C ILE A 218 -58.10 -7.51 32.55
N SER A 219 -57.37 -6.47 32.97
CA SER A 219 -57.45 -6.00 34.35
C SER A 219 -58.81 -5.38 34.68
N LYS A 220 -59.40 -4.62 33.74
CA LYS A 220 -60.76 -4.09 33.83
C LYS A 220 -61.80 -5.21 33.94
N THR A 221 -61.75 -6.19 33.04
CA THR A 221 -62.67 -7.35 33.07
C THR A 221 -62.46 -8.20 34.32
N GLN A 222 -61.24 -8.35 34.81
CA GLN A 222 -60.96 -9.03 36.08
C GLN A 222 -61.57 -8.27 37.27
N ILE A 223 -61.48 -6.94 37.30
CA ILE A 223 -62.12 -6.11 38.33
C ILE A 223 -63.65 -6.21 38.24
N GLU A 224 -64.24 -6.18 37.04
CA GLU A 224 -65.68 -6.34 36.83
C GLU A 224 -66.17 -7.73 37.28
N ILE A 225 -65.48 -8.80 36.87
CA ILE A 225 -65.80 -10.18 37.29
C ILE A 225 -65.60 -10.35 38.81
N ALA A 226 -64.56 -9.77 39.40
CA ALA A 226 -64.34 -9.84 40.85
C ALA A 226 -65.41 -9.08 41.62
N ALA A 227 -65.84 -7.91 41.13
CA ALA A 227 -66.94 -7.14 41.71
C ALA A 227 -68.28 -7.89 41.59
N GLU A 228 -68.55 -8.54 40.45
CA GLU A 228 -69.74 -9.36 40.24
C GLU A 228 -69.73 -10.63 41.09
N ALA A 229 -68.57 -11.28 41.22
CA ALA A 229 -68.39 -12.45 42.10
C ALA A 229 -68.57 -12.09 43.58
N GLU A 230 -68.11 -10.93 44.02
CA GLU A 230 -68.30 -10.46 45.39
C GLU A 230 -69.76 -10.05 45.65
N ALA A 231 -70.41 -9.41 44.68
CA ALA A 231 -71.84 -9.11 44.75
C ALA A 231 -72.70 -10.39 44.82
N GLU A 232 -72.37 -11.41 44.02
CA GLU A 232 -73.08 -12.69 44.00
C GLU A 232 -72.78 -13.54 45.25
N ARG A 233 -71.55 -13.45 45.79
CA ARG A 233 -71.20 -14.01 47.10
C ARG A 233 -72.05 -13.38 48.20
N GLN A 234 -72.13 -12.04 48.25
CA GLN A 234 -72.98 -11.35 49.22
C GLN A 234 -74.45 -11.73 49.08
N ARG A 235 -74.98 -11.86 47.85
CA ARG A 235 -76.36 -12.35 47.65
C ARG A 235 -76.55 -13.76 48.19
N ARG A 236 -75.65 -14.70 47.90
CA ARG A 236 -75.77 -16.09 48.39
C ARG A 236 -75.61 -16.18 49.90
N ILE A 237 -74.75 -15.39 50.51
CA ILE A 237 -74.63 -15.32 51.97
C ILE A 237 -75.92 -14.76 52.57
N ALA A 238 -76.44 -13.65 52.04
CA ALA A 238 -77.70 -13.06 52.52
C ALA A 238 -78.90 -14.00 52.33
N GLN A 239 -78.97 -14.76 51.23
CA GLN A 239 -79.98 -15.81 51.03
C GLN A 239 -79.79 -16.97 52.01
N GLY A 240 -78.56 -17.44 52.22
CA GLY A 240 -78.28 -18.50 53.19
C GLY A 240 -78.59 -18.08 54.63
N GLU A 241 -78.34 -16.82 54.99
CA GLU A 241 -78.73 -16.23 56.27
C GLU A 241 -80.26 -16.12 56.39
N ALA A 242 -80.95 -15.67 55.33
CA ALA A 242 -82.41 -15.63 55.30
C ALA A 242 -83.04 -17.02 55.44
N ASP A 243 -82.51 -18.03 54.75
CA ASP A 243 -82.96 -19.43 54.83
C ASP A 243 -82.67 -20.03 56.21
N ALA A 244 -81.50 -19.75 56.80
CA ALA A 244 -81.14 -20.20 58.15
C ALA A 244 -82.03 -19.56 59.23
N VAL A 245 -82.37 -18.28 59.06
CA VAL A 245 -83.30 -17.56 59.95
C VAL A 245 -84.72 -18.10 59.80
N LEU A 246 -85.20 -18.35 58.57
CA LEU A 246 -86.50 -18.99 58.33
C LEU A 246 -86.56 -20.40 58.94
N ALA A 247 -85.51 -21.20 58.78
CA ALA A 247 -85.43 -22.53 59.36
C ALA A 247 -85.41 -22.49 60.89
N ARG A 248 -84.68 -21.55 61.50
CA ARG A 248 -84.71 -21.32 62.96
C ARG A 248 -86.10 -20.93 63.44
N TYR A 249 -86.75 -19.97 62.80
CA TYR A 249 -88.09 -19.54 63.20
C TYR A 249 -89.15 -20.62 63.00
N ASN A 250 -89.05 -21.42 61.93
CA ASN A 250 -89.93 -22.58 61.74
C ASN A 250 -89.68 -23.65 62.79
N ALA A 251 -88.43 -23.95 63.14
CA ALA A 251 -88.10 -24.90 64.20
C ALA A 251 -88.54 -24.40 65.59
N GLU A 252 -88.38 -23.11 65.88
CA GLU A 252 -88.89 -22.47 67.10
C GLU A 252 -90.44 -22.49 67.12
N ALA A 253 -91.11 -22.24 65.99
CA ALA A 253 -92.57 -22.31 65.87
C ALA A 253 -93.10 -23.74 66.04
N GLU A 254 -92.47 -24.75 65.45
CA GLU A 254 -92.82 -26.16 65.63
C GLU A 254 -92.54 -26.63 67.06
N GLY A 255 -91.41 -26.26 67.64
CA GLY A 255 -91.06 -26.58 69.03
C GLY A 255 -92.04 -25.95 70.02
N THR A 256 -92.39 -24.67 69.84
CA THR A 256 -93.37 -24.00 70.69
C THR A 256 -94.78 -24.55 70.50
N LYS A 257 -95.18 -24.89 69.27
CA LYS A 257 -96.45 -25.57 68.99
C LYS A 257 -96.51 -26.94 69.68
N ALA A 258 -95.46 -27.74 69.61
CA ALA A 258 -95.39 -29.04 70.28
C ALA A 258 -95.45 -28.91 71.81
N VAL A 259 -94.77 -27.92 72.40
CA VAL A 259 -94.85 -27.64 73.84
C VAL A 259 -96.26 -27.18 74.24
N LEU A 260 -96.91 -26.33 73.43
CA LEU A 260 -98.27 -25.86 73.70
C LEU A 260 -99.33 -26.94 73.50
N GLU A 261 -99.19 -27.81 72.49
CA GLU A 261 -100.04 -28.99 72.30
C GLU A 261 -99.86 -30.00 73.44
N ALA A 262 -98.62 -30.25 73.88
CA ALA A 262 -98.34 -31.09 75.05
C ALA A 262 -98.95 -30.50 76.33
N LYS A 263 -98.83 -29.17 76.54
CA LYS A 263 -99.49 -28.47 77.65
C LYS A 263 -101.01 -28.53 77.55
N ALA A 264 -101.59 -28.33 76.36
CA ALA A 264 -103.04 -28.41 76.15
C ALA A 264 -103.57 -29.82 76.42
N ASN A 265 -102.85 -30.86 75.99
CA ASN A 265 -103.18 -32.25 76.32
C ASN A 265 -103.01 -32.55 77.81
N GLY A 266 -101.95 -32.04 78.45
CA GLY A 266 -101.75 -32.15 79.89
C GLY A 266 -102.86 -31.46 80.69
N TYR A 267 -103.27 -30.27 80.29
CA TYR A 267 -104.42 -29.57 80.87
C TYR A 267 -105.72 -30.33 80.67
N LYS A 268 -105.92 -30.92 79.49
CA LYS A 268 -107.10 -31.75 79.21
C LYS A 268 -107.15 -32.98 80.13
N GLN A 269 -106.02 -33.65 80.35
CA GLN A 269 -105.91 -34.78 81.27
C GLN A 269 -106.09 -34.37 82.75
N LEU A 270 -105.56 -33.21 83.16
CA LEU A 270 -105.77 -32.66 84.51
C LEU A 270 -107.25 -32.32 84.76
N VAL A 271 -107.93 -31.74 83.77
CA VAL A 271 -109.36 -31.42 83.85
C VAL A 271 -110.24 -32.68 83.84
N GLU A 272 -109.90 -33.69 83.03
CA GLU A 272 -110.59 -35.00 83.04
C GLU A 272 -110.38 -35.76 84.36
N SER A 273 -109.18 -35.68 84.95
CA SER A 273 -108.87 -36.32 86.24
C SER A 273 -109.56 -35.65 87.43
N ALA A 274 -109.90 -34.36 87.32
CA ALA A 274 -110.57 -33.56 88.35
C ALA A 274 -112.11 -33.66 88.32
N GLY A 275 -112.69 -34.65 87.65
CA GLY A 275 -114.14 -34.88 87.65
C GLY A 275 -114.97 -33.76 87.02
N GLY A 276 -114.36 -32.91 86.17
CA GLY A 276 -115.04 -31.83 85.45
C GLY A 276 -115.22 -30.51 86.23
N ASP A 277 -114.64 -30.34 87.42
CA ASP A 277 -114.70 -29.06 88.15
C ASP A 277 -113.55 -28.10 87.77
N VAL A 278 -113.88 -27.09 86.98
CA VAL A 278 -112.95 -26.09 86.42
C VAL A 278 -112.31 -25.23 87.52
N LYS A 279 -112.92 -25.09 88.71
CA LYS A 279 -112.38 -24.22 89.77
C LYS A 279 -111.20 -24.84 90.54
N ALA A 280 -111.18 -26.17 90.69
CA ALA A 280 -110.09 -26.87 91.37
C ALA A 280 -108.81 -26.93 90.52
N ALA A 281 -108.96 -27.09 89.19
CA ALA A 281 -107.83 -27.05 88.26
C ALA A 281 -107.14 -25.67 88.24
N ALA A 282 -107.91 -24.58 88.38
CA ALA A 282 -107.38 -23.22 88.41
C ALA A 282 -106.60 -22.89 89.70
N THR A 283 -106.97 -23.46 90.84
CA THR A 283 -106.24 -23.26 92.11
C THR A 283 -104.90 -24.00 92.12
N LEU A 284 -104.86 -25.20 91.54
CA LEU A 284 -103.63 -25.99 91.45
C LEU A 284 -102.59 -25.32 90.52
N LEU A 285 -103.05 -24.75 89.41
CA LEU A 285 -102.20 -23.96 88.49
C LEU A 285 -101.67 -22.66 89.12
N MET A 286 -102.43 -22.02 90.02
CA MET A 286 -101.95 -20.82 90.71
C MET A 286 -100.83 -21.11 91.71
N VAL A 287 -100.85 -22.24 92.41
CA VAL A 287 -99.77 -22.62 93.33
C VAL A 287 -98.46 -22.89 92.58
N GLU A 288 -98.52 -23.56 91.43
CA GLU A 288 -97.33 -23.87 90.62
C GLU A 288 -96.66 -22.61 90.05
N LYS A 289 -97.43 -21.56 89.73
CA LYS A 289 -96.88 -20.32 89.15
C LYS A 289 -96.37 -19.30 90.18
N ILE A 290 -96.64 -19.48 91.48
CA ILE A 290 -96.10 -18.60 92.54
C ILE A 290 -94.57 -18.72 92.65
N GLU A 291 -94.01 -19.92 92.45
CA GLU A 291 -92.56 -20.15 92.58
C GLU A 291 -91.74 -19.38 91.53
N GLU A 292 -92.19 -19.36 90.27
CA GLU A 292 -91.54 -18.59 89.19
C GLU A 292 -91.57 -17.07 89.43
N ILE A 293 -92.63 -16.55 90.06
CA ILE A 293 -92.77 -15.11 90.35
C ILE A 293 -91.76 -14.69 91.43
N VAL A 294 -91.55 -15.51 92.46
CA VAL A 294 -90.59 -15.23 93.53
C VAL A 294 -89.15 -15.28 93.01
N ALA A 295 -88.82 -16.25 92.14
CA ALA A 295 -87.47 -16.37 91.57
C ALA A 295 -87.07 -15.13 90.75
N ARG A 296 -87.96 -14.63 89.87
CA ARG A 296 -87.68 -13.44 89.04
C ARG A 296 -87.54 -12.14 89.86
N GLN A 297 -88.20 -12.04 91.00
CA GLN A 297 -88.07 -10.91 91.92
C GLN A 297 -86.65 -10.83 92.52
N THR A 298 -86.04 -11.97 92.89
CA THR A 298 -84.68 -11.98 93.45
C THR A 298 -83.58 -11.66 92.44
N GLU A 299 -83.79 -11.99 91.17
CA GLU A 299 -82.80 -11.82 90.11
C GLU A 299 -82.60 -10.34 89.73
N ALA A 300 -83.64 -9.51 89.86
CA ALA A 300 -83.59 -8.08 89.53
C ALA A 300 -82.73 -7.24 90.50
N ILE A 301 -82.48 -7.73 91.72
CA ILE A 301 -81.68 -7.00 92.73
C ILE A 301 -80.18 -7.32 92.61
N ALA A 302 -79.82 -8.46 92.04
CA ALA A 302 -78.44 -8.96 92.06
C ALA A 302 -77.46 -8.23 91.11
N ASN A 303 -77.95 -7.48 90.11
CA ASN A 303 -77.12 -6.98 88.99
C ASN A 303 -76.84 -5.45 88.99
N LEU A 304 -76.95 -4.76 90.13
CA LEU A 304 -76.53 -3.35 90.25
C LEU A 304 -75.07 -3.23 90.75
N GLN A 305 -74.10 -3.12 89.83
CA GLN A 305 -72.72 -2.70 90.12
C GLN A 305 -72.39 -1.40 89.39
N ILE A 306 -72.19 -0.30 90.14
CA ILE A 306 -71.71 1.00 89.62
C ILE A 306 -70.22 1.10 89.99
N ASP A 307 -69.33 0.79 89.05
CA ASP A 307 -67.92 0.46 89.33
C ASP A 307 -66.94 1.64 89.29
N LYS A 308 -67.37 2.87 88.93
CA LYS A 308 -66.47 4.02 89.00
C LYS A 308 -67.19 5.37 88.95
N ILE A 309 -67.09 6.14 90.03
CA ILE A 309 -67.39 7.57 90.03
C ILE A 309 -66.06 8.33 90.03
N THR A 310 -65.81 9.11 88.97
CA THR A 310 -64.63 9.96 88.84
C THR A 310 -65.05 11.39 89.14
N VAL A 311 -64.72 11.91 90.32
CA VAL A 311 -64.89 13.33 90.65
C VAL A 311 -63.63 14.07 90.23
N TRP A 312 -63.80 15.05 89.34
CA TRP A 312 -62.75 15.96 88.85
C TRP A 312 -62.60 17.14 89.81
N ASP A 313 -61.36 17.54 90.11
CA ASP A 313 -61.10 18.83 90.75
C ASP A 313 -60.65 19.85 89.69
N SER A 314 -61.47 20.88 89.55
CA SER A 314 -61.25 22.08 88.75
C SER A 314 -61.40 23.25 89.72
N GLY A 315 -60.31 23.86 90.18
CA GLY A 315 -60.43 24.84 91.26
C GLY A 315 -59.20 25.70 91.54
N ASN A 316 -59.06 26.77 90.76
CA ASN A 316 -58.30 27.97 91.09
C ASN A 316 -58.69 28.51 92.49
N GLY A 317 -57.75 28.74 93.42
CA GLY A 317 -58.09 29.48 94.64
C GLY A 317 -57.27 29.33 95.92
N GLY A 318 -56.26 28.45 95.98
CA GLY A 318 -55.27 28.40 97.06
C GLY A 318 -55.70 27.65 98.32
N GLU A 319 -55.98 26.34 98.22
CA GLU A 319 -56.70 25.58 99.24
C GLU A 319 -56.13 24.18 99.52
N GLY A 320 -56.13 23.81 100.81
CA GLY A 320 -55.83 22.47 101.32
C GLY A 320 -56.98 21.49 101.06
N GLY A 321 -56.64 20.25 100.68
CA GLY A 321 -57.53 19.41 99.89
C GLY A 321 -58.43 18.38 100.59
N SER A 322 -59.20 17.72 99.69
CA SER A 322 -59.71 16.33 99.69
C SER A 322 -61.05 16.01 100.41
N THR A 323 -61.87 15.18 99.73
CA THR A 323 -62.78 14.16 100.29
C THR A 323 -64.06 14.54 101.05
N ALA A 324 -64.26 15.77 101.51
CA ALA A 324 -65.46 16.12 102.29
C ALA A 324 -66.74 16.37 101.47
N ASN A 325 -66.63 16.75 100.19
CA ASN A 325 -67.78 17.16 99.36
C ASN A 325 -68.48 16.04 98.56
N PHE A 326 -68.01 14.78 98.60
CA PHE A 326 -68.60 13.67 97.82
C PHE A 326 -69.71 12.90 98.57
N VAL A 327 -69.62 12.79 99.90
CA VAL A 327 -70.53 11.93 100.70
C VAL A 327 -71.94 12.55 100.86
N SER A 328 -72.09 13.85 100.67
CA SER A 328 -73.36 14.56 100.80
C SER A 328 -74.28 14.42 99.57
N SER A 329 -73.75 14.12 98.38
CA SER A 329 -74.51 14.10 97.12
C SER A 329 -75.11 12.73 96.74
N LEU A 330 -74.72 11.64 97.39
CA LEU A 330 -75.19 10.27 97.08
C LEU A 330 -76.49 9.87 97.81
N ILE A 331 -76.84 10.52 98.92
CA ILE A 331 -78.01 10.16 99.76
C ILE A 331 -79.35 10.70 99.22
N ARG A 332 -79.34 11.47 98.11
CA ARG A 332 -80.53 12.16 97.57
C ARG A 332 -81.12 11.58 96.27
N SER A 333 -80.64 10.43 95.78
CA SER A 333 -80.95 9.92 94.43
C SER A 333 -81.75 8.61 94.33
N LEU A 334 -82.31 8.07 95.42
CA LEU A 334 -83.23 6.91 95.37
C LEU A 334 -84.63 7.28 95.90
N PRO A 335 -85.66 7.38 95.03
CA PRO A 335 -87.07 7.52 95.45
C PRO A 335 -87.68 6.19 95.96
N PRO A 336 -88.57 6.18 96.97
CA PRO A 336 -89.11 4.95 97.56
C PRO A 336 -90.09 4.19 96.66
N VAL A 337 -89.97 2.85 96.67
CA VAL A 337 -90.68 1.81 95.89
C VAL A 337 -92.22 1.88 95.89
N HIS A 338 -92.83 2.70 96.75
CA HIS A 338 -94.28 2.76 96.93
C HIS A 338 -94.99 3.49 95.76
N ASP A 339 -94.30 4.37 95.05
CA ASP A 339 -94.88 5.13 93.93
C ASP A 339 -95.07 4.27 92.66
N VAL A 340 -94.27 3.21 92.50
CA VAL A 340 -94.36 2.31 91.34
C VAL A 340 -95.58 1.38 91.45
N ALA A 341 -95.94 0.98 92.67
CA ALA A 341 -97.09 0.11 92.91
C ALA A 341 -98.43 0.80 92.62
N LYS A 342 -98.56 2.11 92.93
CA LYS A 342 -99.78 2.90 92.65
C LYS A 342 -100.00 3.19 91.16
N MET A 343 -98.95 3.32 90.34
CA MET A 343 -99.10 3.46 88.87
C MET A 343 -99.56 2.17 88.18
N ALA A 344 -99.41 1.01 88.83
CA ALA A 344 -99.77 -0.31 88.28
C ALA A 344 -101.17 -0.81 88.70
N GLY A 345 -101.92 -0.03 89.50
CA GLY A 345 -103.34 -0.30 89.78
C GLY A 345 -103.63 -1.50 90.69
N VAL A 346 -102.67 -1.92 91.53
CA VAL A 346 -102.83 -3.07 92.44
C VAL A 346 -102.62 -2.64 93.89
N ASP A 347 -103.67 -2.75 94.69
CA ASP A 347 -103.60 -2.55 96.15
C ASP A 347 -103.00 -3.79 96.82
N LEU A 348 -101.90 -3.58 97.56
CA LEU A 348 -101.21 -4.64 98.29
C LEU A 348 -101.80 -4.80 99.70
N PRO A 349 -101.89 -6.03 100.25
CA PRO A 349 -102.57 -6.31 101.52
C PRO A 349 -101.97 -5.58 102.73
N ASP A 350 -102.84 -5.14 103.66
CA ASP A 350 -102.56 -4.26 104.83
C ASP A 350 -101.45 -4.71 105.83
N TYR A 351 -100.87 -5.90 105.69
CA TYR A 351 -99.79 -6.36 106.57
C TYR A 351 -98.41 -5.77 106.21
N LEU A 352 -98.28 -5.16 105.03
CA LEU A 352 -97.05 -4.50 104.59
C LEU A 352 -96.91 -3.05 105.10
N GLY A 353 -97.82 -2.62 105.98
CA GLY A 353 -97.71 -1.40 106.76
C GLY A 353 -98.18 -0.15 106.00
N SER A 354 -99.19 0.50 106.57
CA SER A 354 -99.72 1.79 106.10
C SER A 354 -98.97 2.95 106.77
N MET A 355 -98.41 3.87 105.99
CA MET A 355 -98.01 5.19 106.48
C MET A 355 -99.13 6.19 106.22
N LYS A 356 -99.56 6.87 107.30
CA LYS A 356 -100.59 7.92 107.32
C LYS A 356 -100.19 9.11 106.45
N GLU A 357 -101.20 9.75 105.86
CA GLU A 357 -101.12 11.06 105.24
C GLU A 357 -100.77 12.16 106.26
N GLU A 358 -99.72 12.92 105.97
CA GLU A 358 -99.65 14.38 106.13
C GLU A 358 -99.00 14.97 104.87
#